data_AF-A0A6G1RHP8-F1
#
_entry.id   AF-A0A6G1RHP8-F1
#
_cell.length_a   1.000
_cell.length_b   1.000
_cell.length_c   1.000
_cell.angle_alpha   90.00
_cell.angle_beta   90.00
_cell.angle_gamma   90.00
#
_symmetry.space_group_name_H-M   'P 1'
#
loop_
_entity.id
_entity.type
_entity.pdbx_description
1 polymer ?
#
loop_
_entity_poly.entity_id
_entity_poly.type
_entity_poly.pdbx_seq_one_letter_code
_entity_poly.pdbx_strand_id
1 'polypeptide(L)'
;SKPWRMHCAEDYKKHILFCGTEVIQTKADDRGVVKAVVLRTGFNTAKGDLVRSILYPKPMNFKLYRDALRFLMCLVAFAGIGMIYTVCVFALNGEEAGEVVKKALDVITIAVPPALPAALTTGIIYTQRRLKKKGIFCISPQRINMCGQLNLVCFDKTGTLTEDGLDLWGLLPSERNCFQDVHSFPADHSLPWGPVFRAMVVCHSLIVWEGKIQGDPLDVKMFEATNW
;
A
#
# COMPACT_ATOMS: atom_id res chain seq x y z
N SER A 1 31.22 -29.69 25.85
CA SER A 1 30.56 -29.09 24.68
C SER A 1 31.35 -27.87 24.26
N LYS A 2 31.84 -27.79 23.01
CA LYS A 2 32.49 -26.58 22.53
C LYS A 2 31.43 -25.50 22.31
N PRO A 3 31.61 -24.26 22.78
CA PRO A 3 30.70 -23.17 22.47
C PRO A 3 30.75 -22.95 20.95
N TRP A 4 29.58 -22.95 20.30
CA TRP A 4 29.45 -22.50 18.93
C TRP A 4 29.97 -21.05 18.89
N ARG A 5 31.04 -20.82 18.13
CA ARG A 5 31.80 -19.57 18.17
C ARG A 5 30.89 -18.36 17.93
N MET A 6 31.11 -17.34 18.76
CA MET A 6 30.70 -15.96 18.53
C MET A 6 31.37 -15.48 17.24
N HIS A 7 30.60 -15.33 16.17
CA HIS A 7 31.02 -14.50 15.03
C HIS A 7 30.62 -13.05 15.29
N CYS A 8 31.53 -12.17 14.87
CA CYS A 8 31.56 -10.72 15.05
C CYS A 8 30.17 -10.05 15.01
N ALA A 9 29.92 -9.15 15.95
CA ALA A 9 28.62 -8.53 16.23
C ALA A 9 27.95 -7.80 15.04
N GLU A 10 28.65 -7.62 13.91
CA GLU A 10 28.15 -6.90 12.74
C GLU A 10 27.63 -7.79 11.59
N ASP A 11 27.96 -9.10 11.54
CA ASP A 11 27.69 -9.95 10.36
C ASP A 11 26.56 -11.00 10.54
N TYR A 12 25.94 -11.06 11.72
CA TYR A 12 24.88 -12.06 12.00
C TYR A 12 23.67 -11.95 11.05
N LYS A 13 23.42 -10.76 10.49
CA LYS A 13 22.30 -10.52 9.56
C LYS A 13 22.40 -11.38 8.29
N LYS A 14 23.62 -11.70 7.84
CA LYS A 14 23.85 -12.58 6.67
C LYS A 14 23.52 -14.05 6.96
N HIS A 15 23.38 -14.42 8.23
CA HIS A 15 23.09 -15.79 8.67
C HIS A 15 21.64 -15.98 9.13
N ILE A 16 20.77 -14.98 8.92
CA ILE A 16 19.34 -15.07 9.25
C ILE A 16 18.52 -15.11 7.96
N LEU A 17 17.69 -16.14 7.86
CA LEU A 17 16.69 -16.28 6.81
C LEU A 17 15.33 -15.83 7.35
N PHE A 18 14.56 -15.08 6.55
CA PHE A 18 13.27 -14.54 6.96
C PHE A 18 12.11 -15.31 6.35
N CYS A 19 11.01 -15.41 7.08
CA CYS A 19 9.78 -15.98 6.53
C CYS A 19 9.23 -15.07 5.42
N GLY A 20 8.99 -15.63 4.23
CA GLY A 20 8.50 -14.90 3.06
C GLY A 20 9.58 -14.48 2.06
N THR A 21 10.84 -14.86 2.27
CA THR A 21 11.89 -14.75 1.24
C THR A 21 11.99 -16.05 0.45
N GLU A 22 12.26 -15.94 -0.84
CA GLU A 22 12.57 -17.08 -1.71
C GLU A 22 14.09 -17.31 -1.75
N VAL A 23 14.50 -18.58 -1.68
CA VAL A 23 15.91 -18.94 -1.78
C VAL A 23 16.23 -19.23 -3.24
N ILE A 24 16.94 -18.30 -3.88
CA ILE A 24 17.27 -18.37 -5.31
C ILE A 24 18.34 -19.44 -5.58
N GLN A 25 19.37 -19.52 -4.72
CA GLN A 25 20.47 -20.45 -4.90
C GLN A 25 20.99 -20.97 -3.56
N THR A 26 21.36 -22.25 -3.54
CA THR A 26 22.09 -22.86 -2.42
C THR A 26 23.34 -23.54 -2.95
N LYS A 27 24.48 -23.34 -2.27
CA LYS A 27 25.72 -24.06 -2.53
C LYS A 27 26.01 -24.99 -1.37
N ALA A 28 26.02 -26.30 -1.62
CA ALA A 28 26.37 -27.31 -0.62
C ALA A 28 27.77 -27.88 -0.93
N ASP A 29 28.60 -28.08 0.09
CA ASP A 29 29.84 -28.87 -0.01
C ASP A 29 29.47 -30.36 0.05
N ASP A 30 29.98 -31.17 -0.90
CA ASP A 30 30.10 -32.65 -1.06
C ASP A 30 29.12 -33.65 -0.40
N ARG A 31 28.27 -33.26 0.56
CA ARG A 31 27.41 -34.09 1.43
C ARG A 31 25.98 -33.55 1.57
N GLY A 32 25.47 -32.88 0.54
CA GLY A 32 24.03 -32.64 0.39
C GLY A 32 23.43 -31.52 1.26
N VAL A 33 22.10 -31.38 1.09
CA VAL A 33 21.14 -30.39 1.64
C VAL A 33 21.65 -29.40 2.71
N VAL A 34 21.46 -28.12 2.43
CA VAL A 34 21.70 -27.01 3.38
C VAL A 34 20.71 -27.10 4.55
N LYS A 35 21.24 -27.08 5.77
CA LYS A 35 20.44 -27.14 7.02
C LYS A 35 20.42 -25.79 7.72
N ALA A 36 19.28 -25.44 8.31
CA ALA A 36 19.09 -24.24 9.12
C ALA A 36 18.30 -24.57 10.39
N VAL A 37 18.44 -23.72 11.42
CA VAL A 37 17.68 -23.84 12.68
C VAL A 37 16.55 -22.82 12.68
N VAL A 38 15.35 -23.26 13.04
CA VAL A 38 14.19 -22.38 13.17
C VAL A 38 14.32 -21.56 14.45
N LEU A 39 14.42 -20.22 14.30
CA LEU A 39 14.51 -19.30 15.44
C LEU A 39 13.14 -18.88 15.97
N ARG A 40 12.18 -18.62 15.08
CA ARG A 40 10.83 -18.14 15.41
C ARG A 40 9.80 -18.72 14.45
N THR A 41 8.57 -18.91 14.92
CA THR A 41 7.45 -19.45 14.15
C THR A 41 6.20 -18.58 14.31
N GLY A 42 5.27 -18.71 13.36
CA GLY A 42 3.97 -18.02 13.40
C GLY A 42 4.08 -16.49 13.45
N PHE A 43 3.24 -15.87 14.28
CA PHE A 43 3.16 -14.41 14.45
C PHE A 43 4.41 -13.79 15.10
N ASN A 44 5.30 -14.59 15.70
CA ASN A 44 6.56 -14.10 16.27
C ASN A 44 7.67 -13.91 15.21
N THR A 45 7.42 -14.30 13.95
CA THR A 45 8.33 -14.00 12.83
C THR A 45 8.16 -12.56 12.35
N ALA A 46 9.17 -12.01 11.67
CA ALA A 46 9.09 -10.66 11.12
C ALA A 46 7.87 -10.46 10.20
N LYS A 47 7.59 -11.42 9.31
CA LYS A 47 6.39 -11.42 8.46
C LYS A 47 5.10 -11.51 9.28
N GLY A 48 5.09 -12.37 10.31
CA GLY A 48 3.95 -12.50 11.22
C GLY A 48 3.61 -11.21 11.95
N ASP A 49 4.61 -10.50 12.46
CA ASP A 49 4.44 -9.22 13.13
C ASP A 49 3.88 -8.13 12.19
N LEU A 50 4.32 -8.10 10.92
CA LEU A 50 3.76 -7.22 9.90
C LEU A 50 2.29 -7.56 9.60
N VAL A 51 1.97 -8.84 9.40
CA VAL A 51 0.60 -9.30 9.16
C VAL A 51 -0.33 -8.93 10.33
N ARG A 52 0.14 -9.09 11.58
CA ARG A 52 -0.62 -8.68 12.77
C ARG A 52 -0.92 -7.18 12.77
N SER A 53 0.06 -6.36 12.37
CA SER A 53 -0.10 -4.91 12.29
C SER A 53 -1.09 -4.48 11.19
N ILE A 54 -1.19 -5.26 10.11
CA ILE A 54 -2.17 -5.05 9.03
C ILE A 54 -3.58 -5.47 9.46
N LEU A 55 -3.71 -6.60 10.18
CA LEU A 55 -5.01 -7.11 10.67
C LEU A 55 -5.60 -6.26 11.78
N TYR A 56 -4.77 -5.70 12.65
CA TYR A 56 -5.17 -4.85 13.77
C TYR A 56 -4.60 -3.45 13.63
N PRO A 57 -5.06 -2.68 12.62
CA PRO A 57 -4.58 -1.32 12.43
C PRO A 57 -5.03 -0.44 13.60
N LYS A 58 -4.18 0.51 14.00
CA LYS A 58 -4.57 1.53 14.97
C LYS A 58 -5.77 2.32 14.42
N PRO A 59 -6.80 2.62 15.24
CA PRO A 59 -7.97 3.35 14.78
C PRO A 59 -7.54 4.73 14.26
N MET A 60 -7.91 5.04 13.02
CA MET A 60 -7.71 6.37 12.45
C MET A 60 -8.86 7.28 12.89
N ASN A 61 -8.52 8.42 13.48
CA ASN A 61 -9.50 9.43 13.87
C ASN A 61 -10.00 10.20 12.64
N PHE A 62 -11.26 10.01 12.27
CA PHE A 62 -11.88 10.67 11.12
C PHE A 62 -12.17 12.15 11.43
N LYS A 63 -11.27 13.05 11.02
CA LYS A 63 -11.39 14.50 11.24
C LYS A 63 -12.70 15.08 10.71
N LEU A 64 -13.11 14.68 9.50
CA LEU A 64 -14.36 15.15 8.88
C LEU A 64 -15.61 14.78 9.71
N TYR A 65 -15.70 13.53 10.18
CA TYR A 65 -16.85 13.11 10.98
C TYR A 65 -16.88 13.82 12.34
N ARG A 66 -15.71 14.04 12.94
CA ARG A 66 -15.57 14.81 14.18
C ARG A 66 -16.01 16.27 13.99
N ASP A 67 -15.61 16.90 12.90
CA ASP A 67 -15.96 18.29 12.62
C ASP A 67 -17.45 18.44 12.25
N ALA A 68 -18.01 17.48 11.51
CA ALA A 68 -19.46 17.40 11.25
C ALA A 68 -20.27 17.20 12.54
N LEU A 69 -19.80 16.34 13.46
CA LEU A 69 -20.44 16.17 14.77
C LEU A 69 -20.35 17.42 15.64
N ARG A 70 -19.22 18.13 15.63
CA ARG A 70 -19.09 19.43 16.33
C ARG A 70 -20.07 20.45 15.79
N PHE A 71 -20.18 20.55 14.46
CA PHE A 71 -21.14 21.43 13.81
C PHE A 71 -22.59 21.06 14.18
N LEU A 72 -22.92 19.77 14.19
CA LEU A 72 -24.21 19.27 14.62
C LEU A 72 -24.52 19.60 16.09
N MET A 73 -23.54 19.45 16.98
CA MET A 73 -23.68 19.82 18.40
C MET A 73 -23.95 21.31 18.57
N CYS A 74 -23.30 22.17 17.77
CA CYS A 74 -23.59 23.61 17.77
C CYS A 74 -25.03 23.90 17.31
N LEU A 75 -25.50 23.25 16.24
CA LEU A 75 -26.88 23.38 15.77
C LEU A 75 -27.90 22.97 16.83
N VAL A 76 -27.66 21.85 17.50
CA VAL A 76 -28.52 21.36 18.60
C VAL A 76 -28.52 22.33 19.78
N ALA A 77 -27.37 22.94 20.11
CA ALA A 77 -27.30 23.95 21.18
C ALA A 77 -28.14 25.20 20.84
N PHE A 78 -28.03 25.72 19.61
CA PHE A 78 -28.87 26.83 19.15
C PHE A 78 -30.37 26.47 19.13
N ALA A 79 -30.70 25.26 18.67
CA ALA A 79 -32.06 24.74 18.70
C ALA A 79 -32.61 24.63 20.12
N GLY A 80 -31.79 24.20 21.08
CA GLY A 80 -32.15 24.13 22.50
C GLY A 80 -32.45 25.51 23.10
N ILE A 81 -31.65 26.52 22.78
CA ILE A 81 -31.94 27.91 23.18
C ILE A 81 -33.27 28.39 22.57
N GLY A 82 -33.48 28.12 21.29
CA GLY A 82 -34.75 28.44 20.61
C GLY A 82 -35.95 27.73 21.24
N MET A 83 -35.80 26.46 21.60
CA MET A 83 -36.83 25.66 22.27
C MET A 83 -37.18 26.24 23.65
N ILE A 84 -36.18 26.59 24.47
CA ILE A 84 -36.40 27.22 25.79
C ILE A 84 -37.13 28.56 25.64
N TYR A 85 -36.69 29.41 24.71
CA TYR A 85 -37.35 30.68 24.44
C TYR A 85 -38.82 30.49 24.05
N THR A 86 -39.08 29.54 23.14
CA THR A 86 -40.41 29.19 22.65
C THR A 86 -41.31 28.74 23.82
N VAL A 87 -40.83 27.82 24.66
CA VAL A 87 -41.57 27.34 25.83
C VAL A 87 -41.86 28.47 26.83
N CYS A 88 -40.90 29.35 27.14
CA CYS A 88 -41.12 30.47 28.05
C CYS A 88 -42.19 31.45 27.54
N VAL A 89 -42.14 31.81 26.26
CA VAL A 89 -43.13 32.73 25.66
C VAL A 89 -44.52 32.12 25.63
N PHE A 90 -44.65 30.84 25.26
CA PHE A 90 -45.94 30.16 25.21
C PHE A 90 -46.52 29.87 26.60
N ALA A 91 -45.68 29.61 27.60
CA ALA A 91 -46.13 29.48 28.99
C ALA A 91 -46.68 30.80 29.55
N LEU A 92 -46.10 31.94 29.16
CA LEU A 92 -46.61 33.27 29.54
C LEU A 92 -47.92 33.61 28.83
N ASN A 93 -48.11 33.15 27.59
CA ASN A 93 -49.33 33.38 26.80
C ASN A 93 -50.47 32.39 27.12
N GLY A 94 -50.23 31.38 27.96
CA GLY A 94 -51.27 30.42 28.39
C GLY A 94 -51.74 29.45 27.30
N GLU A 95 -50.90 29.13 26.31
CA GLU A 95 -51.26 28.21 25.23
C GLU A 95 -51.34 26.74 25.70
N GLU A 96 -52.12 25.94 24.97
CA GLU A 96 -52.32 24.52 25.24
C GLU A 96 -51.00 23.74 25.11
N ALA A 97 -50.67 22.89 26.09
CA ALA A 97 -49.43 22.14 26.14
C ALA A 97 -49.16 21.29 24.88
N GLY A 98 -50.23 20.83 24.21
CA GLY A 98 -50.14 20.09 22.95
C GLY A 98 -49.55 20.89 21.79
N GLU A 99 -49.84 22.20 21.69
CA GLU A 99 -49.25 23.07 20.65
C GLU A 99 -47.78 23.35 20.92
N VAL A 100 -47.42 23.55 22.20
CA VAL A 100 -46.03 23.82 22.61
C VAL A 100 -45.12 22.65 22.24
N VAL A 101 -45.57 21.41 22.45
CA VAL A 101 -44.81 20.20 22.08
C VAL A 101 -44.63 20.10 20.56
N LYS A 102 -45.67 20.39 19.76
CA LYS A 102 -45.58 20.36 18.29
C LYS A 102 -44.57 21.40 17.78
N LYS A 103 -44.63 22.64 18.28
CA LYS A 103 -43.69 23.71 17.90
C LYS A 103 -42.25 23.38 18.31
N ALA A 104 -42.06 22.78 19.48
CA ALA A 104 -40.75 22.37 19.95
C ALA A 104 -40.12 21.25 19.09
N LEU A 105 -40.92 20.27 18.67
CA LEU A 105 -40.48 19.22 17.75
C LEU A 105 -40.10 19.79 16.37
N ASP A 106 -40.86 20.78 15.87
CA ASP A 106 -40.60 21.43 14.58
C ASP A 106 -39.23 22.13 14.56
N VAL A 107 -38.90 22.89 15.62
CA VAL A 107 -37.59 23.54 15.79
C VAL A 107 -36.43 22.53 15.71
N ILE A 108 -36.58 21.37 16.35
CA ILE A 108 -35.54 20.32 16.33
C ILE A 108 -35.42 19.72 14.92
N THR A 109 -36.53 19.41 14.26
CA THR A 109 -36.51 18.83 12.90
C THR A 109 -35.94 19.78 11.84
N ILE A 110 -36.14 21.09 12.00
CA ILE A 110 -35.53 22.12 11.14
C ILE A 110 -34.03 22.23 11.40
N ALA A 111 -33.62 22.20 12.68
CA ALA A 111 -32.20 22.36 13.07
C ALA A 111 -31.33 21.16 12.67
N VAL A 112 -31.87 19.93 12.73
CA VAL A 112 -31.17 18.70 12.34
C VAL A 112 -31.92 18.01 11.21
N PRO A 113 -31.74 18.47 9.96
CA PRO A 113 -32.44 17.87 8.84
C PRO A 113 -31.91 16.45 8.58
N PRO A 114 -32.78 15.43 8.53
CA PRO A 114 -32.38 14.06 8.22
C PRO A 114 -31.79 13.91 6.80
N ALA A 115 -31.98 14.92 5.94
CA ALA A 115 -31.40 15.00 4.61
C ALA A 115 -29.86 15.11 4.62
N LEU A 116 -29.23 15.64 5.69
CA LEU A 116 -27.79 15.90 5.70
C LEU A 116 -26.95 14.61 5.72
N PRO A 117 -27.20 13.63 6.62
CA PRO A 117 -26.52 12.32 6.55
C PRO A 117 -26.84 11.54 5.26
N ALA A 118 -28.07 11.65 4.76
CA ALA A 118 -28.50 11.00 3.53
C ALA A 118 -27.74 11.53 2.30
N ALA A 119 -27.56 12.85 2.21
CA ALA A 119 -26.79 13.50 1.15
C ALA A 119 -25.32 13.07 1.16
N LEU A 120 -24.68 13.05 2.34
CA LEU A 120 -23.29 12.60 2.50
C LEU A 120 -23.11 11.14 2.03
N THR A 121 -24.02 10.26 2.44
CA THR A 121 -23.99 8.84 2.07
C THR A 121 -24.17 8.65 0.57
N THR A 122 -25.11 9.39 -0.03
CA THR A 122 -25.37 9.35 -1.48
C THR A 122 -24.14 9.82 -2.27
N GLY A 123 -23.47 10.88 -1.82
CA GLY A 123 -22.23 11.36 -2.43
C GLY A 123 -21.10 10.33 -2.41
N ILE A 124 -20.95 9.61 -1.28
CA ILE A 124 -19.96 8.53 -1.15
C ILE A 124 -20.28 7.38 -2.11
N ILE A 125 -21.54 6.94 -2.18
CA ILE A 125 -21.97 5.85 -3.07
C ILE A 125 -21.75 6.22 -4.54
N TYR A 126 -22.11 7.45 -4.93
CA TYR A 126 -21.89 7.94 -6.27
C TYR A 126 -20.39 7.95 -6.63
N THR A 127 -19.54 8.44 -5.72
CA THR A 127 -18.09 8.47 -5.93
C THR A 127 -17.49 7.08 -6.02
N GLN A 128 -17.93 6.15 -5.17
CA GLN A 128 -17.48 4.75 -5.22
C GLN A 128 -17.84 4.09 -6.56
N ARG A 129 -19.05 4.32 -7.08
CA ARG A 129 -19.45 3.83 -8.41
C ARG A 129 -18.59 4.44 -9.52
N ARG A 130 -18.30 5.73 -9.45
CA ARG A 130 -17.42 6.43 -10.41
C ARG A 130 -15.99 5.89 -10.39
N LEU A 131 -15.43 5.61 -9.21
CA LEU A 131 -14.10 5.03 -9.04
C LEU A 131 -14.04 3.59 -9.55
N LYS A 132 -15.09 2.79 -9.29
CA LYS A 132 -15.20 1.42 -9.79
C LYS A 132 -15.19 1.37 -11.33
N LYS A 133 -15.82 2.32 -12.01
CA LYS A 133 -15.76 2.43 -13.49
C LYS A 133 -14.34 2.69 -14.01
N LYS A 134 -13.43 3.22 -13.18
CA LYS A 134 -12.02 3.43 -13.50
C LYS A 134 -11.10 2.29 -13.01
N GLY A 135 -11.66 1.16 -12.56
CA GLY A 135 -10.90 0.05 -12.01
C GLY A 135 -10.37 0.27 -10.58
N ILE A 136 -10.79 1.34 -9.89
CA ILE A 136 -10.37 1.62 -8.51
C ILE A 136 -11.42 1.08 -7.54
N PHE A 137 -11.06 0.06 -6.76
CA PHE A 137 -11.95 -0.60 -5.80
C PHE A 137 -11.71 -0.10 -4.38
N CYS A 138 -12.68 0.64 -3.83
CA CYS A 138 -12.61 1.13 -2.45
C CYS A 138 -13.22 0.12 -1.46
N ILE A 139 -12.41 -0.40 -0.54
CA ILE A 139 -12.84 -1.30 0.54
C ILE A 139 -13.57 -0.54 1.66
N SER A 140 -13.12 0.68 1.97
CA SER A 140 -13.71 1.54 3.01
C SER A 140 -14.17 2.87 2.41
N PRO A 141 -15.47 3.02 2.12
CA PRO A 141 -16.02 4.22 1.45
C PRO A 141 -15.81 5.52 2.25
N GLN A 142 -15.73 5.44 3.58
CA GLN A 142 -15.50 6.60 4.45
C GLN A 142 -14.15 7.27 4.18
N ARG A 143 -13.15 6.54 3.66
CA ARG A 143 -11.83 7.07 3.33
C ARG A 143 -11.82 7.92 2.06
N ILE A 144 -12.84 7.83 1.21
CA ILE A 144 -12.92 8.58 -0.06
C ILE A 144 -12.85 10.10 0.20
N ASN A 145 -13.55 10.58 1.24
CA ASN A 145 -13.54 12.02 1.56
C ASN A 145 -12.19 12.48 2.14
N MET A 146 -11.45 11.59 2.81
CA MET A 146 -10.12 11.91 3.36
C MET A 146 -9.09 12.15 2.26
N CYS A 147 -9.23 11.49 1.10
CA CYS A 147 -8.33 11.68 -0.03
C CYS A 147 -8.29 13.13 -0.54
N GLY A 148 -9.36 13.91 -0.33
CA GLY A 148 -9.41 15.33 -0.67
C GLY A 148 -8.69 16.26 0.33
N GLN A 149 -8.25 15.75 1.48
CA GLN A 149 -7.59 16.51 2.54
C GLN A 149 -6.13 16.06 2.75
N LEU A 150 -5.55 15.37 1.78
CA LEU A 150 -4.17 14.88 1.87
C LEU A 150 -3.20 16.03 1.58
N ASN A 151 -2.23 16.21 2.48
CA ASN A 151 -1.16 17.21 2.32
C ASN A 151 0.20 16.57 1.99
N LEU A 152 0.33 15.25 2.15
CA LEU A 152 1.54 14.48 1.89
C LEU A 152 1.16 13.15 1.25
N VAL A 153 1.84 12.82 0.16
CA VAL A 153 1.73 11.52 -0.51
C VAL A 153 3.09 10.86 -0.46
N CYS A 154 3.17 9.73 0.24
CA CYS A 154 4.37 8.91 0.28
C CYS A 154 4.25 7.83 -0.79
N PHE A 155 5.19 7.80 -1.72
CA PHE A 155 5.28 6.74 -2.71
C PHE A 155 6.31 5.72 -2.27
N ASP A 156 5.95 4.45 -2.33
CA ASP A 156 6.94 3.38 -2.29
C ASP A 156 7.65 3.29 -3.64
N LYS A 157 8.91 2.83 -3.67
CA LYS A 157 9.68 2.77 -4.91
C LYS A 157 9.38 1.48 -5.66
N THR A 158 9.83 0.37 -5.10
CA THR A 158 9.76 -0.96 -5.72
C THR A 158 8.32 -1.47 -5.73
N GLY A 159 7.84 -1.90 -6.88
CA GLY A 159 6.46 -2.35 -7.08
C GLY A 159 5.40 -1.24 -7.09
N THR A 160 5.79 0.04 -7.05
CA THR A 160 4.88 1.20 -7.11
C THR A 160 5.34 2.25 -8.11
N LEU A 161 6.52 2.84 -7.94
CA LEU A 161 7.11 3.77 -8.92
C LEU A 161 7.92 3.04 -9.99
N THR A 162 8.55 1.93 -9.60
CA THR A 162 9.29 1.05 -10.49
C THR A 162 8.63 -0.31 -10.52
N GLU A 163 8.77 -1.00 -11.65
CA GLU A 163 8.38 -2.40 -11.76
C GLU A 163 9.26 -3.29 -10.87
N ASP A 164 8.75 -4.48 -10.56
CA ASP A 164 9.52 -5.49 -9.84
C ASP A 164 10.45 -6.20 -10.82
N GLY A 165 11.76 -6.15 -10.55
CA GLY A 165 12.76 -6.84 -11.35
C GLY A 165 13.92 -5.94 -11.77
N LEU A 166 14.79 -6.51 -12.59
CA LEU A 166 15.88 -5.81 -13.27
C LEU A 166 15.58 -5.81 -14.76
N ASP A 167 16.08 -4.81 -15.48
CA ASP A 167 15.99 -4.77 -16.94
C ASP A 167 17.31 -4.24 -17.52
N LEU A 168 17.65 -4.68 -18.74
CA LEU A 168 18.88 -4.28 -19.40
C LEU A 168 18.66 -2.93 -20.10
N TRP A 169 19.20 -1.86 -19.52
CA TRP A 169 19.04 -0.52 -20.11
C TRP A 169 19.89 -0.29 -21.37
N GLY A 170 21.09 -0.87 -21.45
CA GLY A 170 21.98 -0.68 -22.58
C GLY A 170 23.36 -1.29 -22.38
N LEU A 171 24.20 -1.18 -23.42
CA LEU A 171 25.59 -1.64 -23.42
C LEU A 171 26.57 -0.48 -23.56
N LEU A 172 27.68 -0.59 -22.84
CA LEU A 172 28.82 0.30 -22.95
C LEU A 172 30.05 -0.51 -23.36
N PRO A 173 30.32 -0.68 -24.68
CA PRO A 173 31.48 -1.42 -25.13
C PRO A 173 32.77 -0.66 -24.80
N SER A 174 33.83 -1.40 -24.50
CA SER A 174 35.17 -0.83 -24.35
C SER A 174 36.05 -1.27 -25.51
N GLU A 175 36.62 -0.28 -26.20
CA GLU A 175 37.57 -0.48 -27.28
C GLU A 175 38.80 0.41 -27.04
N ARG A 176 40.00 -0.13 -27.29
CA ARG A 176 41.26 0.61 -27.16
C ARG A 176 41.46 1.29 -25.78
N ASN A 177 41.05 0.63 -24.70
CA ASN A 177 41.08 1.15 -23.32
C ASN A 177 40.22 2.39 -23.06
N CYS A 178 39.25 2.69 -23.94
CA CYS A 178 38.27 3.73 -23.73
C CYS A 178 36.86 3.11 -23.70
N PHE A 179 35.96 3.71 -22.91
CA PHE A 179 34.52 3.42 -23.02
C PHE A 179 33.97 4.17 -24.22
N GLN A 180 33.21 3.46 -25.05
CA GLN A 180 32.48 4.06 -26.17
C GLN A 180 31.17 4.67 -25.69
N ASP A 181 30.36 5.20 -26.60
CA ASP A 181 29.03 5.69 -26.25
C ASP A 181 28.10 4.56 -25.80
N VAL A 182 27.19 4.88 -24.88
CA VAL A 182 26.15 3.93 -24.46
C VAL A 182 25.23 3.67 -25.65
N HIS A 183 25.15 2.40 -26.04
CA HIS A 183 24.08 1.92 -26.90
C HIS A 183 22.89 1.51 -26.01
N SER A 184 21.90 2.39 -25.88
CA SER A 184 20.61 2.02 -25.31
C SER A 184 19.76 1.32 -26.36
N PHE A 185 19.17 0.18 -25.99
CA PHE A 185 18.29 -0.56 -26.88
C PHE A 185 16.85 -0.30 -26.43
N PRO A 186 15.96 0.19 -27.31
CA PRO A 186 14.53 0.10 -27.03
C PRO A 186 14.15 -1.38 -26.91
N ALA A 187 13.20 -1.70 -26.04
CA ALA A 187 12.78 -3.07 -25.71
C ALA A 187 12.43 -3.95 -26.93
N ASP A 188 12.16 -3.33 -28.09
CA ASP A 188 11.74 -3.98 -29.32
C ASP A 188 12.88 -4.27 -30.33
N HIS A 189 14.14 -4.00 -30.01
CA HIS A 189 15.27 -4.30 -30.89
C HIS A 189 16.22 -5.34 -30.31
N SER A 190 16.42 -6.44 -31.05
CA SER A 190 17.48 -7.41 -30.77
C SER A 190 18.84 -6.74 -30.87
N LEU A 191 19.70 -7.02 -29.89
CA LEU A 191 21.11 -6.64 -29.90
C LEU A 191 21.79 -7.01 -31.23
N PRO A 192 22.53 -6.09 -31.88
CA PRO A 192 23.21 -6.39 -33.13
C PRO A 192 24.24 -7.50 -32.91
N TRP A 193 24.34 -8.40 -33.89
CA TRP A 193 25.25 -9.53 -33.81
C TRP A 193 26.70 -9.04 -33.74
N GLY A 194 27.39 -9.38 -32.65
CA GLY A 194 28.74 -8.89 -32.39
C GLY A 194 29.43 -9.64 -31.24
N PRO A 195 30.69 -9.30 -30.91
CA PRO A 195 31.44 -9.95 -29.85
C PRO A 195 30.74 -9.87 -28.49
N VAL A 196 30.12 -8.72 -28.18
CA VAL A 196 29.41 -8.49 -26.91
C VAL A 196 28.12 -9.34 -26.85
N PHE A 197 27.36 -9.41 -27.95
CA PHE A 197 26.22 -10.31 -28.06
C PHE A 197 26.62 -11.76 -27.80
N ARG A 198 27.69 -12.23 -28.46
CA ARG A 198 28.17 -13.60 -28.28
C ARG A 198 28.61 -13.86 -26.83
N ALA A 199 29.28 -12.90 -26.19
CA ALA A 199 29.67 -13.02 -24.80
C ALA A 199 28.46 -13.15 -23.86
N MET A 200 27.40 -12.36 -24.07
CA MET A 200 26.18 -12.43 -23.25
C MET A 200 25.44 -13.77 -23.42
N VAL A 201 25.42 -14.34 -24.63
CA VAL A 201 24.76 -15.63 -24.89
C VAL A 201 25.58 -16.83 -24.39
N VAL A 202 26.92 -16.77 -24.36
CA VAL A 202 27.75 -17.94 -23.97
C VAL A 202 28.26 -17.91 -22.53
N CYS A 203 28.37 -16.73 -21.92
CA CYS A 203 28.94 -16.56 -20.58
C CYS A 203 27.85 -16.38 -19.52
N HIS A 204 26.94 -17.34 -19.40
CA HIS A 204 25.90 -17.33 -18.36
C HIS A 204 25.81 -18.67 -17.63
N SER A 205 25.22 -18.65 -16.44
CA SER A 205 25.03 -19.85 -15.60
C SER A 205 23.62 -20.45 -15.67
N LEU A 206 22.80 -19.97 -16.61
CA LEU A 206 21.40 -20.36 -16.78
C LEU A 206 21.22 -21.84 -17.16
N ILE A 207 20.15 -22.42 -16.65
CA ILE A 207 19.68 -23.77 -16.96
C ILE A 207 18.25 -23.73 -17.48
N VAL A 208 17.88 -24.66 -18.36
CA VAL A 208 16.50 -24.84 -18.79
C VAL A 208 15.87 -25.94 -17.95
N TRP A 209 14.89 -25.59 -17.12
CA TRP A 209 14.11 -26.52 -16.31
C TRP A 209 12.65 -26.44 -16.69
N GLU A 210 12.04 -27.58 -17.08
CA GLU A 210 10.62 -27.66 -17.50
C GLU A 210 10.22 -26.64 -18.58
N GLY A 211 11.13 -26.35 -19.53
CA GLY A 211 10.88 -25.39 -20.61
C GLY A 211 10.95 -23.92 -20.18
N LYS A 212 11.38 -23.62 -18.95
CA LYS A 212 11.66 -22.27 -18.48
C LYS A 212 13.15 -22.09 -18.19
N ILE A 213 13.65 -20.91 -18.47
CA ILE A 213 15.02 -20.52 -18.13
C ILE A 213 15.07 -20.17 -16.64
N GLN A 214 16.03 -20.74 -15.93
CA GLN A 214 16.21 -20.53 -14.49
C GLN A 214 17.70 -20.26 -14.19
N GLY A 215 17.97 -19.35 -13.27
CA GLY A 215 19.31 -18.97 -12.85
C GLY A 215 19.32 -17.64 -12.12
N ASP A 216 20.46 -16.97 -12.10
CA ASP A 216 20.56 -15.61 -11.53
C ASP A 216 19.64 -14.64 -12.31
N PRO A 217 18.80 -13.84 -11.65
CA PRO A 217 17.92 -12.89 -12.31
C PRO A 217 18.64 -11.92 -13.27
N LEU A 218 19.91 -11.58 -13.00
CA LEU A 218 20.72 -10.74 -13.87
C LEU A 218 21.11 -11.48 -15.15
N ASP A 219 21.55 -12.74 -15.04
CA ASP A 219 21.85 -13.60 -16.19
C ASP A 219 20.58 -13.80 -17.05
N VAL A 220 19.42 -14.03 -16.41
CA VAL A 220 18.14 -14.21 -17.11
C VAL A 220 17.80 -12.97 -17.93
N LYS A 221 17.90 -11.78 -17.33
CA LYS A 221 17.58 -10.52 -18.03
C LYS A 221 18.58 -10.17 -19.12
N MET A 222 19.86 -10.45 -18.90
CA MET A 222 20.88 -10.32 -19.93
C MET A 222 20.57 -11.24 -21.13
N PHE A 223 20.16 -12.48 -20.88
CA PHE A 223 19.85 -13.45 -21.93
C PHE A 223 18.53 -13.10 -22.65
N GLU A 224 17.48 -12.75 -21.93
CA GLU A 224 16.20 -12.27 -22.50
C GLU A 224 16.42 -11.10 -23.45
N ALA A 225 17.27 -10.14 -23.09
CA ALA A 225 17.58 -8.98 -23.93
C ALA A 225 18.22 -9.35 -25.28
N THR A 226 18.88 -10.52 -25.37
CA THR A 226 19.46 -10.99 -26.63
C THR A 226 18.44 -11.57 -27.61
N ASN A 227 17.23 -11.92 -27.16
CA ASN A 227 16.22 -12.63 -27.95
C ASN A 227 16.78 -13.88 -28.68
N TRP A 228 17.68 -14.63 -28.02
CA TRP A 228 18.28 -15.86 -28.56
C TRP A 228 17.35 -17.07 -28.44
#